data_AF-X1CAG6-F1
#
_entry.id   AF-X1CAG6-F1
#
_cell.length_a   1.000
_cell.length_b   1.000
_cell.length_c   1.000
_cell.angle_alpha   90.00
_cell.angle_beta   90.00
_cell.angle_gamma   90.00
#
_symmetry.space_group_name_H-M   'P 1'
#
loop_
_entity.id
_entity.type
_entity.pdbx_description
1 polymer ?
#
loop_
_entity_poly.entity_id
_entity_poly.type
_entity_poly.pdbx_seq_one_letter_code
_entity_poly.pdbx_strand_id
1 'polypeptide(L)'
;ELLPTSVLTIWPFTDLSDHRWIMGRRYIMLHHDQDASEPQKAGVMVSDGWAAYFNKGHLFVKTFDYMSGALYPDFGCSVESFTNKAFLELETLGPLTLLEPGESVEHVENWFLFCDIPEPHTDSDIEQHILPLIRT
;
A
#
# COMPACT_ATOMS: atom_id res chain seq x y z
N GLU A 1 -15.47 6.01 -17.42
CA GLU A 1 -15.56 4.54 -17.50
C GLU A 1 -16.56 4.03 -16.46
N LEU A 2 -17.16 2.86 -16.68
CA LEU A 2 -18.17 2.25 -15.79
C LEU A 2 -17.74 0.88 -15.22
N LEU A 3 -16.58 0.37 -15.65
CA LEU A 3 -16.07 -0.92 -15.19
C LEU A 3 -15.24 -0.73 -13.91
N PRO A 4 -15.22 -1.73 -13.01
CA PRO A 4 -14.32 -1.69 -11.85
C PRO A 4 -12.86 -1.69 -12.30
N THR A 5 -12.03 -0.91 -11.62
CA THR A 5 -10.62 -0.69 -11.97
C THR A 5 -9.64 -1.11 -10.86
N SER A 6 -10.14 -1.45 -9.67
CA SER A 6 -9.33 -1.86 -8.51
C SER A 6 -10.14 -2.74 -7.56
N VAL A 7 -9.45 -3.35 -6.60
CA VAL A 7 -10.00 -4.22 -5.56
C VAL A 7 -9.47 -3.74 -4.20
N LEU A 8 -10.35 -3.75 -3.19
CA LEU A 8 -10.02 -3.60 -1.78
C LEU A 8 -10.37 -4.92 -1.07
N THR A 9 -9.36 -5.60 -0.53
CA THR A 9 -9.50 -6.83 0.25
C THR A 9 -9.41 -6.52 1.73
N ILE A 10 -10.31 -7.12 2.51
CA ILE A 10 -10.41 -6.94 3.96
C ILE A 10 -10.32 -8.29 4.67
N TRP A 11 -9.76 -8.26 5.88
CA TRP A 11 -9.73 -9.43 6.76
C TRP A 11 -10.92 -9.36 7.73
N PRO A 12 -11.33 -10.50 8.35
CA PRO A 12 -12.51 -10.52 9.23
C PRO A 12 -12.44 -9.56 10.42
N PHE A 13 -11.23 -9.15 10.82
CA PHE A 13 -11.00 -8.23 11.94
C PHE A 13 -10.83 -6.77 11.50
N THR A 14 -10.82 -6.49 10.19
CA THR A 14 -10.68 -5.13 9.69
C THR A 14 -11.94 -4.33 9.99
N ASP A 15 -11.79 -3.24 10.73
CA ASP A 15 -12.84 -2.28 10.99
C ASP A 15 -12.63 -1.06 10.11
N LEU A 16 -13.39 -0.97 9.01
CA LEU A 16 -13.32 0.17 8.08
C LEU A 16 -13.87 1.48 8.67
N SER A 17 -14.47 1.43 9.87
CA SER A 17 -14.88 2.62 10.61
C SER A 17 -13.83 3.11 11.61
N ASP A 18 -12.73 2.36 11.79
CA ASP A 18 -11.60 2.73 12.65
C ASP A 18 -10.96 4.05 12.18
N HIS A 19 -10.71 4.97 13.12
CA HIS A 19 -10.22 6.32 12.83
C HIS A 19 -8.83 6.34 12.19
N ARG A 20 -8.07 5.24 12.30
CA ARG A 20 -6.77 5.11 11.63
C ARG A 20 -6.87 5.04 10.12
N TRP A 21 -8.02 4.65 9.58
CA TRP A 21 -8.27 4.64 8.14
C TRP A 21 -8.71 6.02 7.65
N ILE A 22 -7.99 6.55 6.66
CA ILE A 22 -8.43 7.70 5.88
C ILE A 22 -8.73 7.23 4.46
N MET A 23 -10.02 7.14 4.16
CA MET A 23 -10.53 6.78 2.84
C MET A 23 -10.68 8.04 2.00
N GLY A 24 -9.66 8.35 1.21
CA GLY A 24 -9.68 9.43 0.23
C GLY A 24 -10.46 9.08 -1.03
N ARG A 25 -10.49 10.01 -1.98
CA ARG A 25 -11.06 9.79 -3.31
C ARG A 25 -10.10 9.00 -4.20
N ARG A 26 -8.78 9.19 -4.00
CA ARG A 26 -7.72 8.59 -4.81
C ARG A 26 -6.77 7.71 -3.99
N TYR A 27 -6.59 8.01 -2.71
CA TYR A 27 -5.65 7.32 -1.85
C TYR A 27 -6.33 6.75 -0.62
N ILE A 28 -5.79 5.64 -0.11
CA ILE A 28 -6.15 5.06 1.18
C ILE A 28 -4.93 5.19 2.07
N MET A 29 -5.09 5.80 3.25
CA MET A 29 -4.02 5.93 4.24
C MET A 29 -4.40 5.17 5.51
N LEU A 30 -3.39 4.62 6.17
CA LEU A 30 -3.49 3.95 7.46
C LEU A 30 -2.49 4.58 8.42
N HIS A 31 -2.97 5.02 9.59
CA HIS A 31 -2.11 5.53 10.66
C HIS A 31 -1.82 4.45 11.70
N HIS A 32 -0.59 4.45 12.23
CA HIS A 32 -0.25 3.66 13.40
C HIS A 32 -0.79 4.34 14.66
N ASP A 33 -1.45 3.58 15.53
CA ASP A 33 -1.87 4.01 16.86
C ASP A 33 -1.39 2.98 17.88
N GLN A 34 -0.55 3.40 18.82
CA GLN A 34 0.01 2.54 19.87
C GLN A 34 -1.01 2.22 20.98
N ASP A 35 -2.07 3.02 21.09
CA ASP A 35 -3.11 2.87 22.12
C ASP A 35 -4.29 2.03 21.59
N ALA A 36 -4.31 1.72 20.30
CA ALA A 36 -5.31 0.86 19.69
C ALA A 36 -5.19 -0.60 20.19
N SER A 37 -6.32 -1.19 20.58
CA SER A 37 -6.39 -2.57 21.07
C SER A 37 -6.40 -3.60 19.94
N GLU A 38 -7.08 -3.29 18.83
CA GLU A 38 -7.28 -4.21 17.71
C GLU A 38 -6.37 -3.91 16.53
N PRO A 39 -5.91 -4.93 15.79
CA PRO A 39 -5.17 -4.75 14.56
C PRO A 39 -6.07 -4.29 13.41
N GLN A 40 -5.47 -3.63 12.42
CA GLN A 40 -6.09 -3.37 11.12
C GLN A 40 -5.25 -4.01 10.02
N LYS A 41 -5.92 -4.51 8.98
CA LYS A 41 -5.26 -4.98 7.75
C LYS A 41 -6.14 -4.67 6.55
N ALA A 42 -5.57 -4.21 5.46
CA ALA A 42 -6.26 -4.17 4.18
C ALA A 42 -5.27 -4.39 3.04
N GLY A 43 -5.76 -4.99 1.96
CA GLY A 43 -5.04 -5.17 0.72
C GLY A 43 -5.70 -4.40 -0.41
N VAL A 44 -4.91 -3.88 -1.34
CA VAL A 44 -5.37 -3.08 -2.47
C VAL A 44 -4.68 -3.53 -3.76
N MET A 45 -5.44 -3.56 -4.84
CA MET A 45 -4.87 -3.62 -6.19
C MET A 45 -4.38 -2.22 -6.59
N VAL A 46 -3.09 -1.99 -6.46
CA VAL A 46 -2.43 -0.72 -6.84
C VAL A 46 -1.74 -0.91 -8.18
N SER A 47 -2.44 -0.51 -9.25
CA SER A 47 -1.93 -0.59 -10.63
C SER A 47 -0.93 0.52 -10.97
N ASP A 48 -0.90 1.60 -10.20
CA ASP A 48 0.08 2.69 -10.34
C ASP A 48 1.50 2.27 -9.90
N GLY A 49 1.65 1.09 -9.28
CA GLY A 49 2.98 0.49 -9.02
C GLY A 49 3.78 1.17 -7.91
N TRP A 50 3.14 1.80 -6.93
CA TRP A 50 3.87 2.41 -5.80
C TRP A 50 3.07 2.40 -4.50
N ALA A 51 3.79 2.41 -3.38
CA ALA A 51 3.25 2.61 -2.04
C ALA A 51 4.26 3.39 -1.19
N ALA A 52 3.78 4.09 -0.15
CA ALA A 52 4.65 4.91 0.68
C ALA A 52 4.36 4.75 2.18
N TYR A 53 5.42 4.81 2.98
CA TYR A 53 5.39 4.78 4.44
C TYR A 53 5.99 6.08 4.97
N PHE A 54 5.20 6.83 5.74
CA PHE A 54 5.64 8.08 6.37
C PHE A 54 6.04 7.85 7.83
N ASN A 55 7.14 8.48 8.25
CA ASN A 55 7.54 8.53 9.65
C ASN A 55 8.33 9.80 9.96
N LYS A 56 7.73 10.70 10.75
CA LYS A 56 8.40 11.88 11.33
C LYS A 56 9.24 12.67 10.30
N GLY A 57 8.58 13.16 9.26
CA GLY A 57 9.22 13.97 8.21
C GLY A 57 9.96 13.18 7.14
N HIS A 58 10.04 11.86 7.28
CA HIS A 58 10.68 10.97 6.32
C HIS A 58 9.62 10.17 5.56
N LEU A 59 9.75 10.14 4.24
CA LEU A 59 8.89 9.34 3.37
C LEU A 59 9.72 8.24 2.72
N PHE A 60 9.37 7.01 3.04
CA PHE A 60 9.94 5.83 2.40
C PHE A 60 8.99 5.35 1.31
N VAL A 61 9.44 5.39 0.06
CA VAL A 61 8.63 5.02 -1.11
C VAL A 61 9.15 3.71 -1.69
N LYS A 62 8.21 2.81 -1.96
CA LYS A 62 8.44 1.59 -2.74
C LYS A 62 7.76 1.76 -4.09
N THR A 63 8.47 1.45 -5.16
CA THR A 63 7.90 1.29 -6.50
C THR A 63 8.12 -0.15 -6.97
N PHE A 64 7.19 -0.69 -7.73
CA PHE A 64 7.19 -2.05 -8.22
C PHE A 64 6.41 -2.14 -9.54
N ASP A 65 6.69 -3.18 -10.33
CA ASP A 65 5.98 -3.40 -11.59
C ASP A 65 4.67 -4.16 -11.34
N TYR A 66 3.55 -3.52 -11.66
CA TYR A 66 2.24 -4.19 -11.65
C TYR A 66 1.98 -4.88 -13.00
N MET A 67 1.74 -6.19 -12.96
CA MET A 67 1.46 -7.01 -14.14
C MET A 67 -0.04 -7.09 -14.39
N SER A 68 -0.53 -6.24 -15.31
CA SER A 68 -1.95 -6.21 -15.69
C SER A 68 -2.44 -7.58 -16.17
N GLY A 69 -3.55 -8.04 -15.61
CA GLY A 69 -4.19 -9.33 -15.96
C GLY A 69 -3.56 -10.56 -15.31
N ALA A 70 -2.49 -10.42 -14.54
CA ALA A 70 -1.93 -11.52 -13.76
C ALA A 70 -2.80 -11.86 -12.54
N LEU A 71 -2.66 -13.09 -12.04
CA LEU A 71 -3.30 -13.53 -10.79
C LEU A 71 -2.42 -13.11 -9.61
N TYR A 72 -2.97 -12.29 -8.73
CA TYR A 72 -2.33 -11.88 -7.49
C TYR A 72 -2.96 -12.62 -6.29
N PRO A 73 -2.20 -12.79 -5.19
CA PRO A 73 -2.74 -13.37 -3.96
C PRO A 73 -3.86 -12.50 -3.35
N ASP A 74 -4.49 -13.02 -2.29
CA ASP A 74 -5.42 -12.25 -1.43
C ASP A 74 -6.51 -11.47 -2.20
N PHE A 75 -7.20 -12.16 -3.10
CA PHE A 75 -8.23 -11.59 -3.99
C PHE A 75 -7.75 -10.50 -4.95
N GLY A 76 -6.47 -10.50 -5.33
CA GLY A 76 -5.93 -9.62 -6.35
C GLY A 76 -5.07 -8.47 -5.81
N CYS A 77 -4.58 -8.58 -4.58
CA CYS A 77 -3.79 -7.52 -3.94
C CYS A 77 -2.37 -7.45 -4.49
N SER A 78 -1.91 -6.24 -4.80
CA SER A 78 -0.50 -5.97 -5.09
C SER A 78 0.19 -5.19 -3.97
N VAL A 79 -0.58 -4.61 -3.04
CA VAL A 79 -0.09 -3.93 -1.84
C VAL A 79 -0.97 -4.32 -0.65
N GLU A 80 -0.35 -4.57 0.49
CA GLU A 80 -1.08 -4.72 1.76
C GLU A 80 -0.49 -3.83 2.83
N SER A 81 -1.34 -3.44 3.77
CA SER A 81 -0.96 -2.69 4.96
C SER A 81 -1.53 -3.38 6.19
N PHE A 82 -0.73 -3.47 7.25
CA PHE A 82 -1.13 -4.01 8.54
C PHE A 82 -0.69 -3.06 9.63
N THR A 83 -1.47 -2.92 10.70
CA THR A 83 -1.01 -2.25 11.91
C THR A 83 -1.60 -2.86 13.17
N ASN A 84 -0.82 -2.83 14.25
CA ASN A 84 -1.25 -3.13 15.61
C ASN A 84 -0.58 -2.13 16.56
N LYS A 85 -0.75 -2.28 17.88
CA LYS A 85 -0.11 -1.38 18.87
C LYS A 85 1.41 -1.25 18.75
N ALA A 86 2.10 -2.25 18.18
CA ALA A 86 3.56 -2.30 18.14
C ALA A 86 4.15 -1.69 16.86
N PHE A 87 3.50 -1.85 15.71
CA PHE A 87 4.05 -1.39 14.44
C PHE A 87 2.97 -1.20 13.35
N LEU A 88 3.40 -0.56 12.25
CA LEU A 88 2.72 -0.55 10.97
C LEU A 88 3.64 -1.15 9.91
N GLU A 89 3.06 -1.97 9.05
CA GLU A 89 3.72 -2.68 7.96
C GLU A 89 3.10 -2.30 6.62
N LEU A 90 3.95 -2.23 5.60
CA LEU A 90 3.59 -1.97 4.22
C LEU A 90 4.36 -2.93 3.30
N GLU A 91 3.61 -3.85 2.69
CA GLU A 91 4.13 -4.92 1.85
C GLU A 91 3.64 -4.77 0.41
N THR A 92 4.48 -5.16 -0.55
CA THR A 92 4.08 -5.29 -1.95
C THR A 92 4.19 -6.75 -2.35
N LEU A 93 3.30 -7.18 -3.25
CA LEU A 93 3.12 -8.58 -3.60
C LEU A 93 3.35 -8.76 -5.09
N GLY A 94 4.10 -9.80 -5.44
CA GLY A 94 4.19 -10.29 -6.81
C GLY A 94 3.01 -11.19 -7.18
N PRO A 95 2.78 -11.48 -8.46
CA PRO A 95 1.74 -12.40 -8.88
C PRO A 95 2.06 -13.84 -8.49
N LEU A 96 1.00 -14.63 -8.32
CA LEU A 96 1.10 -16.07 -8.12
C LEU A 96 1.70 -16.72 -9.37
N THR A 97 2.82 -17.41 -9.17
CA THR A 97 3.58 -18.06 -10.24
C THR A 97 3.82 -19.52 -9.87
N LEU A 98 3.44 -20.44 -10.76
CA LEU A 98 3.80 -21.85 -10.63
C LEU A 98 5.23 -22.03 -11.12
N LEU A 99 6.06 -22.71 -10.33
CA LEU A 99 7.48 -22.95 -10.64
C LEU A 99 7.77 -24.44 -10.74
N GLU A 100 8.49 -24.82 -11.80
CA GLU A 100 9.07 -26.15 -11.97
C GLU A 100 10.45 -26.25 -11.28
N PRO A 101 10.99 -27.46 -11.05
CA PRO A 101 12.31 -27.64 -10.46
C PRO A 101 13.41 -26.89 -11.22
N GLY A 102 14.09 -25.96 -10.53
CA GLY A 102 15.17 -25.15 -11.08
C GLY A 102 14.75 -23.77 -11.60
N GLU A 103 13.45 -23.46 -11.62
CA GLU A 103 12.94 -22.13 -11.94
C GLU A 103 12.96 -21.18 -10.73
N SER A 104 12.89 -19.88 -11.01
CA SER A 104 12.76 -18.82 -10.01
C SER A 104 11.79 -17.75 -10.49
N VAL A 105 11.21 -17.00 -9.55
CA VAL A 105 10.45 -15.78 -9.82
C VAL A 105 11.07 -14.64 -9.04
N GLU A 106 10.94 -13.42 -9.57
CA GLU A 106 11.44 -12.21 -8.94
C GLU A 106 10.29 -11.21 -8.79
N HIS A 107 10.24 -10.56 -7.63
CA HIS A 107 9.40 -9.40 -7.38
C HIS A 107 10.33 -8.24 -7.03
N VAL A 108 10.50 -7.32 -7.97
CA VAL A 108 11.49 -6.24 -7.86
C VAL A 108 10.81 -5.00 -7.25
N GLU A 109 11.40 -4.51 -6.17
CA GLU A 109 11.04 -3.22 -5.59
C GLU A 109 12.22 -2.24 -5.73
N ASN A 110 11.95 -0.99 -6.15
CA ASN A 110 12.90 0.11 -6.01
C ASN A 110 12.51 0.96 -4.82
N TRP A 111 13.48 1.23 -3.93
CA TRP A 111 13.27 1.90 -2.66
C TRP A 111 13.89 3.29 -2.67
N PHE A 112 13.11 4.28 -2.25
CA PHE A 112 13.54 5.68 -2.15
C PHE A 112 13.24 6.20 -0.75
N LEU A 113 14.12 7.06 -0.24
CA LEU A 113 13.93 7.72 1.04
C LEU A 113 14.07 9.24 0.85
N PHE A 114 13.04 9.97 1.23
CA PHE A 114 12.98 11.42 1.18
C PHE A 114 12.85 11.99 2.59
N CYS A 115 13.40 13.17 2.82
CA CYS A 115 13.27 13.91 4.08
C CYS A 115 12.51 15.22 3.86
N ASP A 116 12.17 15.88 4.96
CA ASP A 116 11.44 17.17 4.99
C ASP A 116 10.07 17.12 4.29
N ILE A 117 9.42 15.95 4.35
CA ILE A 117 8.07 15.75 3.81
C ILE A 117 7.04 16.07 4.90
N PRO A 118 6.03 16.92 4.64
CA PRO A 118 4.94 17.11 5.59
C PRO A 118 4.10 15.83 5.72
N GLU A 119 3.56 15.58 6.92
CA GLU A 119 2.68 14.42 7.15
C GLU A 119 1.41 14.52 6.29
N PRO A 120 1.10 13.52 5.45
CA PRO A 120 -0.11 13.54 4.64
C PRO A 120 -1.33 13.14 5.46
N HIS A 121 -2.40 13.93 5.35
CA HIS A 121 -3.70 13.60 5.96
C HIS A 121 -4.83 13.59 4.93
N THR A 122 -4.58 14.06 3.71
CA THR A 122 -5.56 14.18 2.64
C THR A 122 -4.97 13.80 1.28
N ASP A 123 -5.86 13.54 0.31
CA ASP A 123 -5.44 13.37 -1.09
C ASP A 123 -4.63 14.58 -1.61
N SER A 124 -4.98 15.80 -1.19
CA SER A 124 -4.29 17.01 -1.61
C SER A 124 -2.84 17.05 -1.12
N ASP A 125 -2.59 16.58 0.11
CA ASP A 125 -1.23 16.52 0.65
C ASP A 125 -0.37 15.54 -0.16
N ILE A 126 -0.95 14.39 -0.53
CA ILE A 126 -0.28 13.39 -1.36
C ILE A 126 0.02 13.97 -2.75
N GLU A 127 -0.95 14.60 -3.40
CA GLU A 127 -0.76 15.19 -4.73
C GLU A 127 0.29 16.30 -4.76
N GLN A 128 0.33 17.14 -3.72
CA GLN A 128 1.22 18.29 -3.67
C GLN A 128 2.65 17.91 -3.25
N HIS A 129 2.81 16.98 -2.30
CA HIS A 129 4.10 16.73 -1.64
C HIS A 129 4.73 15.39 -1.97
N ILE A 130 3.94 14.37 -2.36
CA ILE A 130 4.41 13.00 -2.54
C ILE A 130 4.45 12.61 -4.02
N LEU A 131 3.37 12.87 -4.75
CA LEU A 131 3.25 12.49 -6.15
C LEU A 131 4.38 13.03 -7.07
N PRO A 132 4.89 14.26 -6.87
CA PRO A 132 6.04 14.76 -7.66
C PRO A 132 7.34 13.99 -7.44
N LEU A 133 7.48 13.27 -6.32
CA LEU A 133 8.68 12.48 -6.00
C LEU A 133 8.68 11.09 -6.66
N ILE A 134 7.49 10.60 -7.05
CA ILE A 134 7.29 9.26 -7.61
C ILE A 134 7.33 9.30 -9.13
N ARG A 135 6.85 10.40 -9.73
CA ARG A 135 6.81 10.60 -11.20
C ARG A 135 8.14 11.19 -11.69
N THR A 136 9.20 10.40 -11.68
CA THR A 136 10.48 10.74 -12.34
C THR A 136 10.74 9.86 -13.55
#